data_AF-J9FLV9-F1
#
_entry.id   AF-J9FLV9-F1
#
_cell.length_a   1.000
_cell.length_b   1.000
_cell.length_c   1.000
_cell.angle_alpha   90.00
_cell.angle_beta   90.00
_cell.angle_gamma   90.00
#
_symmetry.space_group_name_H-M   'P 1'
#
loop_
_entity.id
_entity.type
_entity.pdbx_description
1 polymer ?
#
loop_
_entity_poly.entity_id
_entity_poly.type
_entity_poly.pdbx_seq_one_letter_code
_entity_poly.pdbx_strand_id
1 'polypeptide(L)'
;MHLHPTLAQEALIRLRDTFPDVQFIVSTHSPAVISNVKNDGICCKVLQLDQNHQFSDVEDCFGLDYSDTLLLHMGSYGRMHFLALQEELYREYKQEHDAKGLESVKQALQSFFGADSRAEEWTHEILSQWNRQMEE
;
A
#
# COMPACT_ATOMS: atom_id res chain seq x y z
N MET A 1 -16.09 0.46 14.23
CA MET A 1 -15.31 -0.42 15.13
C MET A 1 -13.84 -0.12 14.90
N HIS A 2 -13.18 0.62 15.80
CA HIS A 2 -11.76 0.91 15.68
C HIS A 2 -11.01 -0.08 16.58
N LEU A 3 -10.57 -1.21 16.02
CA LEU A 3 -9.61 -2.06 16.74
C LEU A 3 -8.29 -1.30 16.84
N HIS A 4 -7.66 -1.37 18.01
CA HIS A 4 -6.27 -0.95 18.16
C HIS A 4 -5.41 -1.75 17.17
N PRO A 5 -4.43 -1.16 16.46
CA PRO A 5 -3.66 -1.83 15.39
C PRO A 5 -3.08 -3.20 15.80
N THR A 6 -2.55 -3.28 17.02
CA THR A 6 -2.06 -4.53 17.63
C THR A 6 -3.11 -5.63 17.71
N LEU A 7 -4.35 -5.25 18.02
CA LEU A 7 -5.45 -6.17 18.20
C LEU A 7 -5.96 -6.69 16.85
N ALA A 8 -5.88 -5.86 15.79
CA ALA A 8 -6.15 -6.30 14.43
C ALA A 8 -5.09 -7.30 13.93
N GLN A 9 -3.83 -7.11 14.29
CA GLN A 9 -2.73 -8.02 13.94
C GLN A 9 -2.89 -9.39 14.63
N GLU A 10 -3.23 -9.41 15.92
CA GLU A 10 -3.28 -10.67 16.69
C GLU A 10 -4.64 -11.37 16.67
N ALA A 11 -5.70 -10.74 16.15
CA ALA A 11 -7.06 -11.27 16.23
C ALA A 11 -7.19 -12.70 15.70
N LEU A 12 -6.61 -12.99 14.53
CA LEU A 12 -6.72 -14.32 13.91
C LEU A 12 -5.91 -15.39 14.66
N ILE A 13 -4.72 -15.03 15.15
CA ILE A 13 -3.90 -15.91 15.97
C ILE A 13 -4.65 -16.28 17.25
N ARG A 14 -5.20 -15.28 17.96
CA ARG A 14 -5.97 -15.49 19.18
C ARG A 14 -7.21 -16.34 18.96
N LEU A 15 -7.94 -16.12 17.86
CA LEU A 15 -9.12 -16.92 17.52
C LEU A 15 -8.75 -18.39 17.29
N ARG A 16 -7.71 -18.66 16.50
CA ARG A 16 -7.22 -20.02 16.26
C ARG A 16 -6.74 -20.70 17.53
N ASP A 17 -5.95 -20.00 18.35
CA ASP A 17 -5.38 -20.58 19.57
C ASP A 17 -6.45 -20.83 20.65
N THR A 18 -7.53 -20.03 20.65
CA THR A 18 -8.66 -20.22 21.58
C THR A 18 -9.59 -21.35 21.14
N PHE A 19 -9.75 -21.55 19.82
CA PHE A 19 -10.66 -22.53 19.25
C PHE A 19 -9.93 -23.45 18.25
N PRO A 20 -9.12 -24.41 18.73
CA PRO A 20 -8.24 -25.21 17.89
C PRO A 20 -8.97 -26.12 16.90
N ASP A 21 -10.21 -26.51 17.22
CA ASP A 21 -11.04 -27.40 16.40
C ASP A 21 -12.05 -26.64 15.51
N VAL A 22 -11.91 -25.32 15.40
CA VAL A 22 -12.82 -24.46 14.62
C VAL A 22 -12.07 -23.84 13.45
N GLN A 23 -12.60 -24.04 12.24
CA GLN A 23 -12.13 -23.33 11.05
C GLN A 23 -12.83 -21.97 10.95
N PHE A 24 -12.03 -20.90 10.87
CA PHE A 24 -12.52 -19.55 10.61
C PHE A 24 -12.37 -19.19 9.13
N ILE A 25 -13.44 -18.64 8.54
CA ILE A 25 -13.41 -18.00 7.22
C ILE A 25 -13.66 -16.52 7.46
N VAL A 26 -12.68 -15.68 7.10
CA VAL A 26 -12.71 -14.25 7.38
C VAL A 26 -12.48 -13.48 6.09
N SER A 27 -13.34 -12.51 5.81
CA SER A 27 -13.10 -11.51 4.77
C SER A 27 -12.52 -10.26 5.40
N THR A 28 -11.46 -9.72 4.80
CA THR A 28 -10.79 -8.51 5.31
C THR A 28 -10.27 -7.66 4.16
N HIS A 29 -10.40 -6.35 4.30
CA HIS A 29 -9.70 -5.35 3.48
C HIS A 29 -8.51 -4.73 4.24
N SER A 30 -8.13 -5.29 5.39
CA SER A 30 -7.01 -4.78 6.20
C SER A 30 -5.70 -5.47 5.81
N PRO A 31 -4.73 -4.75 5.22
CA PRO A 31 -3.41 -5.30 4.92
C PRO A 31 -2.69 -5.77 6.18
N ALA A 32 -2.92 -5.11 7.32
CA ALA A 32 -2.32 -5.47 8.60
C ALA A 32 -2.77 -6.84 9.13
N VAL A 33 -3.94 -7.31 8.70
CA VAL A 33 -4.40 -8.68 8.99
C VAL A 33 -3.73 -9.67 8.04
N ILE A 34 -3.62 -9.30 6.76
CA ILE A 34 -3.04 -10.15 5.71
C ILE A 34 -1.54 -10.37 5.95
N SER A 35 -0.78 -9.31 6.26
CA SER A 35 0.68 -9.37 6.45
C SER A 35 1.13 -10.05 7.75
N ASN A 36 0.19 -10.32 8.67
CA ASN A 36 0.47 -10.96 9.95
C ASN A 36 -0.01 -12.42 10.02
N VAL A 37 -0.49 -12.96 8.90
CA VAL A 37 -0.86 -14.38 8.77
C VAL A 37 0.12 -15.04 7.80
N LYS A 38 0.64 -16.19 8.21
CA LYS A 38 1.50 -17.01 7.36
C LYS A 38 0.66 -17.81 6.38
N ASN A 39 0.80 -17.55 5.09
CA ASN A 39 0.11 -18.29 4.04
C ASN A 39 0.86 -19.59 3.70
N ASP A 40 0.86 -20.54 4.64
CA ASP A 40 1.58 -21.81 4.52
C ASP A 40 0.76 -22.91 3.80
N GLY A 41 -0.52 -22.63 3.51
CA GLY A 41 -1.44 -23.58 2.86
C GLY A 41 -1.84 -24.79 3.74
N ILE A 42 -1.32 -24.87 4.97
CA ILE A 42 -1.57 -25.96 5.92
C ILE A 42 -2.43 -25.45 7.08
N CYS A 43 -1.96 -24.41 7.77
CA CYS A 43 -2.65 -23.80 8.91
C CYS A 43 -3.52 -22.62 8.49
N CYS A 44 -3.07 -21.85 7.48
CA CYS A 44 -3.77 -20.66 7.00
C CYS A 44 -3.60 -20.55 5.48
N LYS A 45 -4.71 -20.19 4.82
CA LYS A 45 -4.74 -19.93 3.39
C LYS A 45 -5.35 -18.55 3.13
N VAL A 46 -4.62 -17.69 2.43
CA VAL A 46 -5.11 -16.37 2.01
C VAL A 46 -5.52 -16.44 0.55
N LEU A 47 -6.75 -16.01 0.28
CA LEU A 47 -7.34 -15.97 -1.06
C LEU A 47 -7.78 -14.54 -1.37
N GLN A 48 -7.56 -14.11 -2.61
CA GLN A 48 -8.06 -12.84 -3.13
C GLN A 48 -9.34 -13.11 -3.90
N LEU A 49 -10.37 -12.30 -3.64
CA LEU A 49 -11.62 -12.30 -4.38
C LEU A 49 -11.62 -11.12 -5.34
N ASP A 50 -11.76 -11.39 -6.65
CA ASP A 50 -11.83 -10.35 -7.67
C ASP A 50 -13.27 -9.82 -7.88
N GLN A 51 -13.41 -8.80 -8.75
CA GLN A 51 -14.71 -8.20 -9.10
C GLN A 51 -15.63 -9.17 -9.87
N ASN A 52 -15.09 -10.25 -10.43
CA ASN A 52 -15.81 -11.29 -11.13
C ASN A 52 -16.19 -12.46 -10.19
N HIS A 53 -15.97 -12.31 -8.89
CA HIS A 53 -16.18 -13.34 -7.86
C HIS A 53 -15.31 -14.59 -8.03
N GLN A 54 -14.14 -14.45 -8.63
CA GLN A 54 -13.14 -15.50 -8.74
C GLN A 54 -12.13 -15.40 -7.60
N PHE A 55 -11.73 -16.57 -7.09
CA PHE A 55 -10.70 -16.68 -6.06
C PHE A 55 -9.35 -17.00 -6.69
N SER A 56 -8.32 -16.23 -6.35
CA SER A 56 -6.93 -16.52 -6.67
C SER A 56 -6.09 -16.72 -5.41
N ASP A 57 -5.07 -17.57 -5.52
CA ASP A 57 -4.07 -17.73 -4.47
C ASP A 57 -3.21 -16.48 -4.37
N VAL A 58 -2.96 -16.07 -3.14
CA VAL A 58 -2.15 -14.91 -2.78
C VAL A 58 -0.77 -15.40 -2.38
N GLU A 59 0.30 -14.69 -2.73
CA GLU A 59 1.64 -15.06 -2.25
C GLU A 59 1.76 -14.82 -0.73
N ASP A 60 2.69 -15.51 -0.07
CA ASP A 60 2.89 -15.33 1.38
C ASP A 60 3.46 -13.94 1.66
N CYS A 61 2.63 -13.08 2.27
CA CYS A 61 3.00 -11.73 2.67
C CYS A 61 3.46 -11.62 4.12
N PHE A 62 3.67 -12.75 4.79
CA PHE A 62 4.05 -12.77 6.19
C PHE A 62 5.37 -12.04 6.43
N GLY A 63 5.32 -10.96 7.21
CA GLY A 63 6.49 -10.14 7.54
C GLY A 63 6.83 -9.05 6.53
N LEU A 64 6.03 -8.88 5.46
CA LEU A 64 6.13 -7.70 4.59
C LEU A 64 5.60 -6.45 5.30
N ASP A 65 6.17 -5.29 4.97
CA ASP A 65 5.63 -4.03 5.46
C ASP A 65 4.19 -3.84 4.96
N TYR A 66 3.40 -3.10 5.74
CA TYR A 66 2.02 -2.75 5.42
C TYR A 66 1.90 -2.12 4.02
N SER A 67 2.88 -1.29 3.65
CA SER A 67 2.97 -0.60 2.36
C SER A 67 3.17 -1.57 1.20
N ASP A 68 3.97 -2.62 1.39
CA ASP A 68 4.28 -3.63 0.36
C ASP A 68 3.11 -4.59 0.15
N THR A 69 2.43 -4.97 1.24
CA THR A 69 1.22 -5.81 1.17
C THR A 69 0.08 -5.07 0.45
N LEU A 70 -0.07 -3.75 0.68
CA LEU A 70 -0.99 -2.90 -0.05
C LEU A 70 -0.69 -2.85 -1.54
N LEU A 71 0.59 -2.69 -1.88
CA LEU A 71 1.05 -2.60 -3.26
C LEU A 71 0.83 -3.90 -4.03
N LEU A 72 1.28 -5.02 -3.47
CA LEU A 72 1.29 -6.32 -4.14
C LEU A 72 -0.12 -6.91 -4.31
N HIS A 73 -1.02 -6.69 -3.36
CA HIS A 73 -2.29 -7.43 -3.33
C HIS A 73 -3.55 -6.58 -3.28
N MET A 74 -3.43 -5.29 -2.93
CA MET A 74 -4.60 -4.39 -2.90
C MET A 74 -4.58 -3.37 -4.04
N GLY A 75 -3.58 -3.42 -4.93
CA GLY A 75 -3.49 -2.52 -6.09
C GLY A 75 -3.37 -1.04 -5.70
N SER A 76 -2.96 -0.77 -4.46
CA SER A 76 -2.83 0.58 -3.92
C SER A 76 -1.37 0.81 -3.57
N TYR A 77 -0.74 1.79 -4.21
CA TYR A 77 0.60 2.20 -3.83
C TYR A 77 0.58 2.76 -2.41
N GLY A 78 1.41 2.19 -1.52
CA GLY A 78 1.77 2.89 -0.29
C GLY A 78 2.38 4.24 -0.65
N ARG A 79 2.05 5.30 0.11
CA ARG A 79 2.51 6.68 -0.15
C ARG A 79 4.02 6.74 -0.42
N MET A 80 4.82 5.99 0.33
CA MET A 80 6.27 5.90 0.16
C MET A 80 6.68 5.42 -1.24
N HIS A 81 6.11 4.31 -1.71
CA HIS A 81 6.45 3.74 -3.03
C HIS A 81 5.97 4.63 -4.17
N PHE A 82 4.75 5.17 -4.06
CA PHE A 82 4.23 6.15 -5.03
C PHE A 82 5.18 7.34 -5.16
N LEU A 83 5.59 7.93 -4.03
CA LEU A 83 6.49 9.07 -4.03
C LEU A 83 7.87 8.72 -4.61
N ALA A 84 8.42 7.55 -4.30
CA ALA A 84 9.72 7.12 -4.84
C ALA A 84 9.69 7.00 -6.38
N LEU A 85 8.64 6.39 -6.93
CA LEU A 85 8.47 6.27 -8.39
C LEU A 85 8.27 7.64 -9.06
N GLN A 86 7.44 8.49 -8.47
CA GLN A 86 7.20 9.84 -8.98
C GLN A 86 8.47 10.72 -8.89
N GLU A 87 9.28 10.51 -7.85
CA GLU A 87 10.57 11.19 -7.72
C GLU A 87 11.51 10.79 -8.85
N GLU A 88 11.68 9.48 -9.11
CA GLU A 88 12.55 8.99 -10.19
C GLU A 88 12.15 9.57 -11.55
N LEU A 89 10.85 9.54 -11.88
CA LEU A 89 10.31 10.15 -13.10
C LEU A 89 10.53 11.67 -13.13
N TYR A 90 10.34 12.36 -12.00
CA TYR A 90 10.60 13.80 -11.91
C TYR A 90 12.07 14.13 -12.21
N ARG A 91 13.01 13.30 -11.72
CA ARG A 91 14.45 13.48 -11.98
C ARG A 91 14.76 13.32 -13.46
N GLU A 92 14.23 12.27 -14.10
CA GLU A 92 14.42 11.99 -15.52
C GLU A 92 13.88 13.15 -16.39
N TYR A 93 12.63 13.55 -16.20
CA TYR A 93 12.04 14.66 -16.96
C TYR A 93 12.72 16.00 -16.74
N LYS A 94 13.27 16.24 -15.54
CA LYS A 94 14.05 17.45 -15.26
C LYS A 94 15.38 17.46 -16.03
N GLN A 95 16.03 16.31 -16.18
CA GLN A 95 17.26 16.17 -16.97
C GLN A 95 16.99 16.34 -18.47
N GLU A 96 15.89 15.78 -18.96
CA GLU A 96 15.50 15.88 -20.38
C GLU A 96 14.86 17.24 -20.74
N HIS A 97 14.66 18.11 -19.76
CA HIS A 97 13.90 19.37 -19.90
C HIS A 97 12.48 19.16 -20.46
N ASP A 98 11.87 18.01 -20.18
CA ASP A 98 10.51 17.69 -20.62
C ASP A 98 9.46 18.32 -19.70
N ALA A 99 8.97 19.48 -20.12
CA ALA A 99 7.90 20.18 -19.42
C ALA A 99 6.60 19.37 -19.31
N LYS A 100 6.29 18.50 -20.29
CA LYS A 100 5.06 17.69 -20.26
C LYS A 100 5.18 16.57 -19.22
N GLY A 101 6.33 15.92 -19.15
CA GLY A 101 6.64 14.93 -18.12
C GLY A 101 6.54 15.53 -16.71
N LEU A 102 7.11 16.71 -16.49
CA LEU A 102 7.03 17.41 -15.19
C LEU A 102 5.58 17.77 -14.79
N GLU A 103 4.76 18.23 -15.74
CA GLU A 103 3.33 18.51 -15.52
C GLU A 103 2.57 17.21 -15.16
N SER A 104 2.92 16.10 -15.82
CA SER A 104 2.29 14.80 -15.57
C SER A 104 2.55 14.29 -14.15
N VAL A 105 3.78 14.44 -13.63
CA VAL A 105 4.15 14.08 -12.26
C VAL A 105 3.39 14.95 -11.26
N LYS A 106 3.32 16.26 -11.51
CA LYS A 106 2.55 17.18 -10.65
C LYS A 106 1.07 16.80 -10.60
N GLN A 107 0.47 16.48 -11.74
CA GLN A 107 -0.92 16.04 -11.83
C GLN A 107 -1.16 14.70 -11.13
N ALA A 108 -0.22 13.76 -11.23
CA ALA A 108 -0.27 12.48 -10.53
C ALA A 108 -0.22 12.67 -9.00
N LEU A 109 0.68 13.53 -8.51
CA LEU A 109 0.77 13.89 -7.08
C LEU A 109 -0.53 14.52 -6.58
N GLN A 110 -1.08 15.50 -7.31
CA GLN A 110 -2.35 16.15 -6.96
C GLN A 110 -3.52 15.15 -6.95
N SER A 111 -3.59 14.25 -7.93
CA SER A 111 -4.60 13.20 -7.98
C SER A 111 -4.50 12.25 -6.77
N PHE A 112 -3.27 11.87 -6.39
CA PHE A 112 -3.01 10.97 -5.26
C PHE A 112 -3.36 11.58 -3.90
N PHE A 113 -3.07 12.88 -3.69
CA PHE A 113 -3.38 13.57 -2.43
C PHE A 113 -4.83 14.10 -2.36
N GLY A 114 -5.56 14.11 -3.48
CA GLY A 114 -6.94 14.57 -3.58
C GLY A 114 -7.07 16.05 -3.97
N ALA A 115 -8.30 16.53 -4.12
CA ALA A 115 -8.60 17.86 -4.66
C ALA A 115 -8.72 18.97 -3.59
N ASP A 116 -8.24 18.76 -2.37
CA ASP A 116 -8.30 19.78 -1.31
C ASP A 116 -7.12 20.75 -1.44
N SER A 117 -7.32 21.99 -0.99
CA SER A 117 -6.31 23.05 -0.82
C SER A 117 -4.98 22.57 -0.21
N ARG A 118 -5.06 21.59 0.70
CA ARG A 118 -3.89 20.98 1.36
C ARG A 118 -3.06 20.09 0.44
N ALA A 119 -3.67 19.52 -0.60
CA ALA A 119 -2.97 18.70 -1.58
C ALA A 119 -2.04 19.53 -2.47
N GLU A 120 -2.42 20.77 -2.80
CA GLU A 120 -1.55 21.71 -3.50
C GLU A 120 -0.35 22.10 -2.65
N GLU A 121 -0.56 22.39 -1.36
CA GLU A 121 0.50 22.68 -0.40
C GLU A 121 1.50 21.51 -0.28
N TRP A 122 1.00 20.28 -0.11
CA TRP A 122 1.85 19.08 -0.02
C TRP A 122 2.60 18.79 -1.31
N THR A 123 1.95 18.95 -2.46
CA THR A 123 2.60 18.78 -3.76
C THR A 123 3.74 19.78 -3.92
N HIS A 124 3.50 21.05 -3.57
CA HIS A 124 4.53 22.09 -3.61
C HIS A 124 5.69 21.78 -2.64
N GLU A 125 5.38 21.34 -1.42
CA GLU A 125 6.39 20.98 -0.43
C GLU A 125 7.29 19.83 -0.92
N ILE A 126 6.70 18.74 -1.45
CA ILE A 126 7.41 17.58 -1.97
C ILE A 126 8.33 17.97 -3.13
N LEU A 127 7.80 18.70 -4.12
CA LEU A 127 8.60 19.18 -5.25
C LEU A 127 9.75 20.09 -4.78
N SER A 128 9.52 20.92 -3.75
CA SER A 128 10.58 21.76 -3.18
C SER A 128 11.67 20.96 -2.47
N GLN A 129 11.32 19.82 -1.86
CA GLN A 129 12.27 18.92 -1.20
C GLN A 129 13.12 18.19 -2.25
N TRP A 130 12.49 17.63 -3.28
CA TRP A 130 13.18 16.96 -4.38
C TRP A 130 14.13 17.91 -5.13
N ASN A 131 13.73 19.16 -5.34
CA ASN A 131 14.60 20.16 -5.95
C ASN A 131 15.82 20.45 -5.09
N ARG A 132 15.67 20.58 -3.76
CA ARG A 132 16.79 20.77 -2.84
C ARG A 132 17.77 19.60 -2.85
N GLN A 133 17.28 18.36 -2.87
CA GLN A 133 18.12 17.16 -2.93
C GLN A 133 18.88 16.98 -4.25
N MET A 134 18.48 17.69 -5.30
CA MET A 134 19.10 17.63 -6.63
C MET A 134 20.09 18.78 -6.87
N GLU A 135 20.14 19.76 -5.96
CA GLU A 135 21.07 20.90 -5.97
C GLU A 135 22.29 20.69 -5.04
N GLU A 136 22.26 19.64 -4.19
CA GLU A 136 23.38 19.13 -3.39
C GLU A 136 24.19 18.08 -4.16
#